data_AF-A0AAN8Q1J7-F1
#
_entry.id   AF-A0AAN8Q1J7-F1
#
_cell.length_a   1.000
_cell.length_b   1.000
_cell.length_c   1.000
_cell.angle_alpha   90.00
_cell.angle_beta   90.00
_cell.angle_gamma   90.00
#
_symmetry.space_group_name_H-M   'P 1'
#
loop_
_entity.id
_entity.type
_entity.pdbx_description
1 polymer ?
#
loop_
_entity_poly.entity_id
_entity_poly.type
_entity_poly.pdbx_seq_one_letter_code
_entity_poly.pdbx_strand_id
1 'polypeptide(L)'
;MGLSHIDLAERFCLSEGTINNIIISWINYLYLVLGSLNIWPCRDIIIEHSSREFLDQYPNNLVIIDTTELKVQVPSALQKHSESYSSYKSHTTLNGLLGVDPNGGIMFVSQLFEGSISDKQIVSRLGFLEVLKQKLLVGEILKGDGIVPDKGFEIGKELGNLGLQLNIQPFLKNKVGFNEYDVIKAQTIARHRINVERAICKIRRFRIFNSIIPISMFGIINQIWTVACLLSNFQNSVLNAEMTE
;
A
#
# COMPACT_ATOMS: atom_id res chain seq x y z
N MET A 1 -6.89 9.36 -19.87
CA MET A 1 -6.11 10.36 -20.64
C MET A 1 -5.09 10.98 -19.70
N GLY A 2 -3.80 10.97 -20.02
CA GLY A 2 -2.73 11.54 -19.20
C GLY A 2 -1.97 12.60 -19.98
N LEU A 3 -2.56 13.81 -20.09
CA LEU A 3 -1.99 14.95 -20.82
C LEU A 3 -0.79 15.53 -20.06
N SER A 4 0.20 16.07 -20.77
CA SER A 4 1.34 16.74 -20.16
C SER A 4 0.98 18.15 -19.69
N HIS A 5 1.79 18.73 -18.81
CA HIS A 5 1.62 20.13 -18.41
C HIS A 5 1.72 21.07 -19.62
N ILE A 6 2.59 20.75 -20.59
CA ILE A 6 2.75 21.49 -21.85
C ILE A 6 1.47 21.45 -22.68
N ASP A 7 0.86 20.27 -22.87
CA ASP A 7 -0.37 20.13 -23.65
C ASP A 7 -1.54 20.89 -23.00
N LEU A 8 -1.62 20.85 -21.66
CA LEU A 8 -2.61 21.66 -20.92
C LEU A 8 -2.34 23.17 -21.06
N ALA A 9 -1.08 23.59 -20.98
CA ALA A 9 -0.69 24.98 -21.13
C ALA A 9 -1.08 25.52 -22.51
N GLU A 10 -0.80 24.76 -23.58
CA GLU A 10 -1.19 25.12 -24.95
C GLU A 10 -2.72 25.20 -25.11
N ARG A 11 -3.46 24.17 -24.67
CA ARG A 11 -4.92 24.10 -24.83
C ARG A 11 -5.66 25.22 -24.09
N PHE A 12 -5.19 25.58 -22.91
CA PHE A 12 -5.83 26.61 -22.08
C PHE A 12 -5.19 28.00 -22.27
N CYS A 13 -4.17 28.11 -23.14
CA CYS A 13 -3.41 29.35 -23.36
C CYS A 13 -2.86 29.94 -22.05
N LEU A 14 -2.33 29.07 -21.18
CA LEU A 14 -1.74 29.41 -19.89
C LEU A 14 -0.25 29.07 -19.88
N SER A 15 0.51 29.63 -18.93
CA SER A 15 1.88 29.18 -18.71
C SER A 15 1.91 27.82 -18.01
N GLU A 16 2.93 27.00 -18.27
CA GLU A 16 3.13 25.72 -17.57
C GLU A 16 3.18 25.90 -16.05
N GLY A 17 3.75 27.01 -15.57
CA GLY A 17 3.76 27.33 -14.14
C GLY A 17 2.37 27.54 -13.56
N THR A 18 1.46 28.16 -14.32
CA THR A 18 0.06 28.33 -13.90
C THR A 18 -0.65 26.98 -13.81
N ILE A 19 -0.49 26.13 -14.82
CA ILE A 19 -1.04 24.77 -14.82
C ILE A 19 -0.50 23.96 -13.64
N ASN A 20 0.81 24.02 -13.38
CA ASN A 20 1.43 23.32 -12.26
C ASN A 20 0.86 23.78 -10.90
N ASN A 21 0.68 25.09 -10.71
CA ASN A 21 0.11 25.64 -9.47
C ASN A 21 -1.36 25.20 -9.28
N ILE A 22 -2.14 25.17 -10.36
CA ILE A 22 -3.52 24.67 -10.34
C ILE A 22 -3.53 23.20 -9.91
N ILE A 23 -2.71 22.35 -10.54
CA ILE A 23 -2.62 20.91 -10.24
C ILE A 23 -2.22 20.69 -8.77
N ILE A 24 -1.17 21.38 -8.30
CA ILE A 24 -0.73 21.32 -6.89
C ILE A 24 -1.85 21.70 -5.93
N SER A 25 -2.58 22.78 -6.23
CA SER A 25 -3.68 23.25 -5.39
C SER A 25 -4.79 22.20 -5.28
N TRP A 26 -5.17 21.58 -6.41
CA TRP A 26 -6.15 20.50 -6.43
C TRP A 26 -5.68 19.25 -5.71
N ILE A 27 -4.41 18.86 -5.83
CA ILE A 27 -3.85 17.71 -5.11
C ILE A 27 -3.90 17.94 -3.60
N ASN A 28 -3.54 19.14 -3.13
CA ASN A 28 -3.63 19.49 -1.72
C ASN A 28 -5.08 19.50 -1.22
N TYR A 29 -6.00 20.04 -2.02
CA TYR A 29 -7.42 20.02 -1.69
C TYR A 29 -7.96 18.58 -1.60
N LEU A 30 -7.67 17.73 -2.60
CA LEU A 30 -8.06 16.32 -2.60
C LEU A 30 -7.42 15.55 -1.44
N TYR A 31 -6.18 15.87 -1.08
CA TYR A 31 -5.51 15.26 0.06
C TYR A 31 -6.27 15.53 1.36
N LEU A 32 -6.73 16.77 1.57
CA LEU A 32 -7.51 17.13 2.76
C LEU A 32 -8.90 16.48 2.74
N VAL A 33 -9.61 16.55 1.61
CA VAL A 33 -10.97 16.00 1.48
C VAL A 33 -10.97 14.48 1.61
N LEU A 34 -10.15 13.78 0.81
CA LEU A 34 -10.09 12.32 0.84
C LEU A 34 -9.44 11.82 2.14
N GLY A 35 -8.46 12.54 2.69
CA GLY A 35 -7.83 12.20 3.97
C GLY A 35 -8.75 12.32 5.18
N SER A 36 -9.86 13.06 5.06
CA SER A 36 -10.91 13.12 6.09
C SER A 36 -11.84 11.90 6.10
N LEU A 37 -11.79 11.05 5.07
CA LEU A 37 -12.62 9.86 4.97
C LEU A 37 -12.05 8.74 5.86
N ASN A 38 -12.90 8.11 6.67
CA ASN A 38 -12.52 6.88 7.35
C ASN A 38 -12.51 5.72 6.35
N ILE A 39 -11.34 5.47 5.75
CA ILE A 39 -11.15 4.37 4.79
C ILE A 39 -10.99 3.00 5.45
N TRP A 40 -10.84 2.96 6.78
CA TRP A 40 -10.74 1.71 7.53
C TRP A 40 -12.12 1.36 8.11
N PRO A 41 -12.88 0.47 7.47
CA PRO A 41 -14.19 0.06 7.96
C PRO A 41 -14.10 -0.75 9.26
N CYS A 42 -15.20 -0.80 10.01
CA CYS A 42 -15.29 -1.64 11.21
C CYS A 42 -15.07 -3.11 10.87
N ARG A 43 -14.54 -3.87 11.84
CA ARG A 43 -14.33 -5.33 11.76
C ARG A 43 -15.50 -6.09 11.15
N ASP A 44 -16.72 -5.81 11.61
CA ASP A 44 -17.91 -6.56 11.16
C ASP A 44 -18.18 -6.37 9.67
N ILE A 45 -17.94 -5.15 9.15
CA ILE A 45 -18.08 -4.85 7.72
C ILE A 45 -17.01 -5.59 6.91
N ILE A 46 -15.77 -5.62 7.41
CA ILE A 46 -14.67 -6.35 6.76
C ILE A 46 -15.03 -7.83 6.66
N ILE A 47 -15.50 -8.43 7.75
CA ILE A 47 -15.87 -9.85 7.80
C ILE A 47 -17.09 -10.13 6.92
N GLU A 48 -18.13 -9.31 7.00
CA GLU A 48 -19.36 -9.46 6.20
C GLU A 48 -19.07 -9.46 4.69
N HIS A 49 -18.17 -8.58 4.24
CA HIS A 49 -17.81 -8.47 2.83
C HIS A 49 -16.71 -9.44 2.42
N SER A 50 -16.06 -10.13 3.36
CA SER A 50 -15.02 -11.12 3.04
C SER A 50 -15.64 -12.35 2.37
N SER A 51 -14.92 -12.96 1.42
CA SER A 51 -15.38 -14.20 0.81
C SER A 51 -15.45 -15.34 1.83
N ARG A 52 -16.44 -16.22 1.71
CA ARG A 52 -16.59 -17.39 2.62
C ARG A 52 -15.33 -18.27 2.62
N GLU A 53 -14.73 -18.46 1.46
CA GLU A 53 -13.46 -19.17 1.29
C GLU A 53 -12.31 -18.56 2.10
N PHE A 54 -12.30 -17.23 2.27
CA PHE A 54 -11.32 -16.51 3.08
C PHE A 54 -11.58 -16.73 4.57
N LEU A 55 -12.83 -16.59 5.01
CA LEU A 55 -13.20 -16.74 6.42
C LEU A 55 -13.04 -18.17 6.93
N ASP A 56 -13.30 -19.18 6.09
CA ASP A 56 -13.14 -20.58 6.48
C ASP A 56 -11.68 -20.94 6.79
N GLN A 57 -10.73 -20.28 6.12
CA GLN A 57 -9.29 -20.53 6.27
C GLN A 57 -8.63 -19.57 7.26
N TYR A 58 -9.13 -18.34 7.34
CA TYR A 58 -8.62 -17.28 8.20
C TYR A 58 -9.76 -16.41 8.76
N PRO A 59 -10.51 -16.92 9.74
CA PRO A 59 -11.73 -16.26 10.25
C PRO A 59 -11.47 -14.92 10.92
N ASN A 60 -10.23 -14.66 11.32
CA ASN A 60 -9.84 -13.46 12.04
C ASN A 60 -8.94 -12.53 11.21
N ASN A 61 -8.61 -12.86 9.96
CA ASN A 61 -7.75 -11.97 9.16
C ASN A 61 -8.53 -10.74 8.71
N LEU A 62 -8.01 -9.57 9.05
CA LEU A 62 -8.64 -8.31 8.66
C LEU A 62 -7.87 -7.59 7.58
N VAL A 63 -6.54 -7.63 7.64
CA VAL A 63 -5.70 -6.76 6.81
C VAL A 63 -4.58 -7.55 6.16
N ILE A 64 -4.41 -7.33 4.87
CA ILE A 64 -3.27 -7.80 4.10
C ILE A 64 -2.36 -6.59 3.86
N ILE A 65 -1.09 -6.69 4.24
CA ILE A 65 -0.12 -5.59 4.09
C ILE A 65 0.96 -5.94 3.08
N ASP A 66 1.35 -4.95 2.28
CA ASP A 66 2.42 -5.06 1.29
C ASP A 66 3.16 -3.74 1.10
N THR A 67 4.46 -3.81 0.83
CA THR A 67 5.27 -2.64 0.47
C THR A 67 5.37 -2.53 -1.04
N THR A 68 5.16 -1.32 -1.56
CA THR A 68 5.38 -1.02 -2.98
C THR A 68 6.53 -0.05 -3.18
N GLU A 69 7.37 -0.36 -4.16
CA GLU A 69 8.52 0.44 -4.56
C GLU A 69 8.12 1.36 -5.72
N LEU A 70 8.41 2.65 -5.58
CA LEU A 70 8.28 3.68 -6.60
C LEU A 70 9.67 4.11 -7.09
N LYS A 71 9.83 4.22 -8.42
CA LYS A 71 11.09 4.62 -9.03
C LYS A 71 11.23 6.15 -9.01
N VAL A 72 12.34 6.65 -8.48
CA VAL A 72 12.63 8.09 -8.44
C VAL A 72 13.92 8.43 -9.18
N GLN A 73 14.02 9.67 -9.63
CA GLN A 73 15.23 10.18 -10.26
C GLN A 73 16.37 10.25 -9.24
N VAL A 74 17.55 9.85 -9.69
CA VAL A 74 18.79 9.71 -8.93
C VAL A 74 19.31 11.12 -8.57
N PRO A 75 19.33 11.55 -7.29
CA PRO A 75 19.71 12.92 -6.92
C PRO A 75 21.21 13.13 -7.02
N SER A 76 21.70 14.02 -7.89
CA SER A 76 23.12 14.22 -8.24
C SER A 76 24.12 14.50 -7.09
N ALA A 77 23.67 14.62 -5.84
CA ALA A 77 24.51 14.74 -4.65
C ALA A 77 24.82 13.35 -4.05
N LEU A 78 26.12 13.00 -3.97
CA LEU A 78 26.66 11.74 -3.43
C LEU A 78 26.10 11.32 -2.06
N GLN A 79 25.71 12.26 -1.21
CA GLN A 79 25.14 11.99 0.12
C GLN A 79 23.68 11.48 0.07
N LYS A 80 22.87 11.99 -0.85
CA LYS A 80 21.48 11.53 -1.06
C LYS A 80 21.43 10.23 -1.86
N HIS A 81 22.51 9.90 -2.57
CA HIS A 81 22.64 8.60 -3.22
C HIS A 81 22.71 7.46 -2.21
N SER A 82 23.49 7.55 -1.13
CA SER A 82 23.60 6.44 -0.17
C SER A 82 22.32 6.16 0.62
N GLU A 83 21.51 7.19 0.90
CA GLU A 83 20.29 7.08 1.72
C GLU A 83 19.09 6.57 0.90
N SER A 84 19.06 6.82 -0.41
CA SER A 84 17.95 6.40 -1.26
C SER A 84 18.22 5.15 -2.11
N TYR A 85 19.44 4.60 -2.05
CA TYR A 85 19.86 3.45 -2.85
C TYR A 85 19.47 2.14 -2.19
N SER A 86 18.58 1.37 -2.84
CA SER A 86 18.37 -0.03 -2.46
C SER A 86 19.53 -0.87 -3.02
N SER A 87 20.36 -1.42 -2.14
CA SER A 87 21.48 -2.30 -2.52
C SER A 87 21.04 -3.56 -3.28
N TYR A 88 19.75 -3.91 -3.20
CA TYR A 88 19.17 -5.06 -3.88
C TYR A 88 18.83 -4.81 -5.37
N LYS A 89 18.57 -3.56 -5.80
CA LYS A 89 18.08 -3.26 -7.17
C LYS A 89 18.50 -1.89 -7.70
N SER A 90 19.80 -1.56 -7.70
CA SER A 90 20.48 -0.60 -8.60
C SER A 90 19.82 0.76 -8.93
N HIS A 91 18.84 1.24 -8.17
CA HIS A 91 18.07 2.47 -8.41
C HIS A 91 17.63 3.11 -7.08
N THR A 92 17.52 4.43 -7.09
CA THR A 92 16.92 5.23 -6.01
C THR A 92 15.41 4.97 -5.98
N THR A 93 14.86 4.50 -4.85
CA THR A 93 13.43 4.16 -4.71
C THR A 93 12.79 4.80 -3.49
N LEU A 94 11.47 5.02 -3.58
CA LEU A 94 10.61 5.33 -2.44
C LEU A 94 9.68 4.14 -2.17
N ASN A 95 9.59 3.72 -0.91
CA ASN A 95 8.78 2.62 -0.46
C ASN A 95 7.56 3.14 0.30
N GLY A 96 6.38 2.62 -0.02
CA GLY A 96 5.13 2.87 0.71
C GLY A 96 4.48 1.56 1.15
N LEU A 97 4.01 1.51 2.39
CA LEU A 97 3.22 0.38 2.91
C LEU A 97 1.74 0.64 2.64
N LEU A 98 1.07 -0.38 2.12
CA LEU A 98 -0.36 -0.42 1.93
C LEU A 98 -0.96 -1.52 2.80
N GLY A 99 -2.13 -1.22 3.37
CA GLY A 99 -2.99 -2.23 3.98
C GLY A 99 -4.29 -2.30 3.20
N VAL A 100 -4.67 -3.51 2.79
CA VAL A 100 -5.93 -3.77 2.07
C VAL A 100 -6.80 -4.75 2.82
N ASP A 101 -8.11 -4.65 2.61
CA ASP A 101 -9.07 -5.62 3.09
C ASP A 101 -8.94 -6.93 2.28
N PRO A 102 -9.62 -8.01 2.69
CA PRO A 102 -9.62 -9.27 1.97
C PRO A 102 -10.13 -9.18 0.52
N ASN A 103 -10.84 -8.10 0.14
CA ASN A 103 -11.33 -7.86 -1.21
C ASN A 103 -10.43 -6.93 -2.05
N GLY A 104 -9.35 -6.40 -1.49
CA GLY A 104 -8.42 -5.49 -2.16
C GLY A 104 -8.80 -4.01 -2.13
N GLY A 105 -9.73 -3.60 -1.25
CA GLY A 105 -9.99 -2.22 -0.88
C GLY A 105 -8.88 -1.68 0.01
N ILE A 106 -8.34 -0.50 -0.30
CA ILE A 106 -7.25 0.12 0.45
C ILE A 106 -7.80 0.71 1.74
N MET A 107 -7.34 0.20 2.87
CA MET A 107 -7.73 0.64 4.22
C MET A 107 -6.64 1.42 4.94
N PHE A 108 -5.38 1.27 4.50
CA PHE A 108 -4.25 1.98 5.08
C PHE A 108 -3.23 2.37 4.01
N VAL A 109 -2.72 3.58 4.12
CA VAL A 109 -1.70 4.14 3.22
C VAL A 109 -0.67 4.85 4.09
N SER A 110 0.59 4.43 4.00
CA SER A 110 1.67 5.12 4.69
C SER A 110 2.22 6.30 3.87
N GLN A 111 2.98 7.18 4.52
CA GLN A 111 3.91 8.05 3.81
C GLN A 111 5.00 7.24 3.10
N LEU A 112 5.63 7.84 2.11
CA LEU A 112 6.73 7.28 1.33
C LEU A 112 8.08 7.51 2.03
N PHE A 113 8.92 6.49 2.04
CA PHE A 113 10.24 6.50 2.68
C PHE A 113 11.31 6.04 1.71
N GLU A 114 12.55 6.45 1.95
CA GLU A 114 13.67 6.06 1.09
C GLU A 114 13.95 4.56 1.16
N GLY A 115 14.27 3.97 0.00
CA GLY A 115 14.41 2.52 -0.18
C GLY A 115 15.56 1.84 0.57
N SER A 116 16.41 2.60 1.29
CA SER A 116 17.43 2.03 2.18
C SER A 116 16.88 1.56 3.53
N ILE A 117 15.65 1.95 3.88
CA ILE A 117 15.04 1.59 5.17
C ILE A 117 14.48 0.17 5.09
N SER A 118 14.93 -0.70 6.00
CA SER A 118 14.45 -2.09 6.10
C SER A 118 12.95 -2.18 6.42
N ASP A 119 12.26 -3.23 5.95
CA ASP A 119 10.82 -3.46 6.16
C ASP A 119 10.38 -3.40 7.64
N LYS A 120 11.26 -3.80 8.55
CA LYS A 120 11.03 -3.72 10.01
C LYS A 120 11.03 -2.27 10.52
N GLN A 121 12.00 -1.48 10.07
CA GLN A 121 12.05 -0.05 10.39
C GLN A 121 10.92 0.71 9.72
N ILE A 122 10.49 0.27 8.53
CA ILE A 122 9.30 0.75 7.83
C ILE A 122 8.09 0.58 8.76
N VAL A 123 7.69 -0.62 9.17
CA VAL A 123 6.46 -0.78 9.99
C VAL A 123 6.49 0.00 11.31
N SER A 124 7.66 0.09 11.97
CA SER A 124 7.81 0.86 13.20
C SER A 124 7.75 2.38 12.97
N ARG A 125 8.30 2.89 11.86
CA ARG A 125 8.33 4.33 11.53
C ARG A 125 7.10 4.81 10.77
N LEU A 126 6.36 3.92 10.12
CA LEU A 126 5.22 4.24 9.25
C LEU A 126 3.90 4.48 10.00
N GLY A 127 3.88 4.42 11.33
CA GLY A 127 2.68 4.65 12.13
C GLY A 127 1.64 3.52 12.06
N PHE A 128 1.89 2.42 11.34
CA PHE A 128 0.94 1.31 11.22
C PHE A 128 0.59 0.70 12.59
N LEU A 129 1.59 0.47 13.45
CA LEU A 129 1.36 -0.03 14.81
C LEU A 129 0.56 0.95 15.69
N GLU A 130 0.71 2.25 15.46
CA GLU A 130 -0.04 3.28 16.18
C GLU A 130 -1.50 3.31 15.73
N VAL A 131 -1.74 3.22 14.42
CA VAL A 131 -3.09 3.06 13.87
C VAL A 131 -3.75 1.80 14.43
N LEU A 132 -3.07 0.66 14.43
CA LEU A 132 -3.60 -0.57 15.01
C LEU A 132 -3.95 -0.42 16.50
N LYS A 133 -3.11 0.26 17.29
CA LYS A 133 -3.41 0.58 18.69
C LYS A 133 -4.68 1.41 18.82
N GLN A 134 -4.81 2.48 18.02
CA GLN A 134 -6.00 3.34 18.05
C GLN A 134 -7.25 2.57 17.64
N LYS A 135 -7.18 1.75 16.60
CA LYS A 135 -8.27 0.91 16.12
C LYS A 135 -8.69 -0.14 17.15
N LEU A 136 -7.74 -0.71 17.90
CA LEU A 136 -7.99 -1.60 19.03
C LEU A 136 -8.70 -0.86 20.19
N LEU A 137 -8.32 0.39 20.48
CA LEU A 137 -8.93 1.21 21.54
C LEU A 137 -10.38 1.61 21.21
N VAL A 138 -10.67 1.91 19.95
CA VAL A 138 -12.02 2.24 19.48
C VAL A 138 -12.89 1.00 19.30
N GLY A 139 -12.30 -0.20 19.33
CA GLY A 139 -13.01 -1.48 19.16
C GLY A 139 -13.30 -1.84 17.71
N GLU A 140 -12.67 -1.15 16.75
CA GLU A 140 -12.76 -1.49 15.33
C GLU A 140 -11.88 -2.69 14.95
N ILE A 141 -10.98 -3.10 15.85
CA ILE A 141 -10.20 -4.33 15.80
C ILE A 141 -10.26 -4.98 17.19
N LEU A 142 -10.25 -6.30 17.25
CA LEU A 142 -10.25 -7.09 18.48
C LEU A 142 -8.93 -7.84 18.66
N LYS A 143 -8.63 -8.18 19.93
CA LYS A 143 -7.52 -9.08 20.24
C LYS A 143 -7.79 -10.45 19.61
N GLY A 144 -6.78 -11.00 18.95
CA GLY A 144 -6.89 -12.24 18.16
C GLY A 144 -7.10 -12.00 16.66
N ASP A 145 -7.37 -10.77 16.23
CA ASP A 145 -7.43 -10.45 14.81
C ASP A 145 -6.05 -10.56 14.14
N GLY A 146 -6.08 -11.05 12.90
CA GLY A 146 -4.94 -11.45 12.10
C GLY A 146 -4.56 -10.43 11.03
N ILE A 147 -3.25 -10.28 10.85
CA ILE A 147 -2.64 -9.47 9.80
C ILE A 147 -1.78 -10.37 8.93
N VAL A 148 -1.89 -10.23 7.61
CA VAL A 148 -1.15 -11.03 6.62
C VAL A 148 -0.13 -10.15 5.90
N PRO A 149 1.17 -10.26 6.19
CA PRO A 149 2.19 -9.51 5.48
C PRO A 149 2.75 -10.26 4.26
N ASP A 150 3.40 -9.51 3.37
CA ASP A 150 4.31 -10.10 2.38
C ASP A 150 5.59 -10.70 3.04
N LYS A 151 6.43 -11.39 2.27
CA LYS A 151 7.66 -12.03 2.77
C LYS A 151 8.62 -10.96 3.30
N GLY A 152 9.15 -11.18 4.51
CA GLY A 152 10.23 -10.33 5.07
C GLY A 152 9.82 -9.46 6.25
N PHE A 153 8.51 -9.37 6.56
CA PHE A 153 8.04 -8.63 7.74
C PHE A 153 8.27 -9.40 9.05
N GLU A 154 9.21 -8.93 9.86
CA GLU A 154 9.50 -9.46 11.20
C GLU A 154 8.76 -8.69 12.32
N ILE A 155 7.45 -8.50 12.19
CA ILE A 155 6.64 -7.66 13.11
C ILE A 155 5.86 -8.47 14.16
N GLY A 156 6.13 -9.77 14.27
CA GLY A 156 5.34 -10.68 15.12
C GLY A 156 5.38 -10.35 16.61
N LYS A 157 6.53 -9.84 17.10
CA LYS A 157 6.67 -9.43 18.50
C LYS A 157 5.84 -8.19 18.82
N GLU A 158 5.86 -7.20 17.93
CA GLU A 158 5.15 -5.93 18.12
C GLU A 158 3.64 -6.14 18.06
N LEU A 159 3.16 -6.97 17.13
CA LEU A 159 1.75 -7.35 17.04
C LEU A 159 1.30 -8.22 18.21
N GLY A 160 2.15 -9.16 18.65
CA GLY A 160 1.89 -9.95 19.85
C GLY A 160 1.70 -9.10 21.10
N ASN A 161 2.46 -8.01 21.26
CA ASN A 161 2.27 -7.05 22.36
C ASN A 161 0.90 -6.34 22.29
N LEU A 162 0.30 -6.22 21.11
CA LEU A 162 -1.05 -5.69 20.91
C LEU A 162 -2.14 -6.77 21.04
N GLY A 163 -1.75 -8.03 21.19
CA GLY A 163 -2.66 -9.18 21.16
C GLY A 163 -3.19 -9.50 19.77
N LEU A 164 -2.50 -9.07 18.71
CA LEU A 164 -2.84 -9.36 17.31
C LEU A 164 -2.02 -10.54 16.78
N GLN A 165 -2.59 -11.27 15.83
CA GLN A 165 -1.96 -12.43 15.20
C GLN A 165 -1.25 -12.02 13.91
N LEU A 166 -0.06 -12.58 13.69
CA LEU A 166 0.68 -12.37 12.45
C LEU A 166 0.70 -13.67 11.64
N ASN A 167 0.03 -13.65 10.50
CA ASN A 167 -0.13 -14.80 9.63
C ASN A 167 0.85 -14.72 8.46
N ILE A 168 2.08 -15.20 8.68
CA ILE A 168 3.14 -15.25 7.66
C ILE A 168 3.13 -16.62 6.97
N GLN A 169 3.56 -16.66 5.71
CA GLN A 169 3.92 -17.93 5.05
C GLN A 169 4.99 -18.67 5.86
N PRO A 170 4.89 -20.02 5.96
CA PRO A 170 5.93 -20.80 6.61
C PRO A 170 7.28 -20.60 5.91
N PHE A 171 8.30 -20.14 6.66
CA PHE A 171 9.66 -19.99 6.15
C PHE A 171 10.36 -21.35 6.04
N LEU A 172 11.02 -21.59 4.91
CA LEU A 172 11.84 -22.78 4.64
C LEU A 172 13.18 -22.82 5.40
N LYS A 173 13.49 -21.84 6.27
CA LYS A 173 14.86 -21.67 6.78
C LYS A 173 15.42 -22.91 7.51
N ASN A 174 14.58 -23.78 8.08
CA ASN A 174 15.01 -24.95 8.87
C ASN A 174 14.17 -26.24 8.65
N LYS A 175 13.40 -26.37 7.54
CA LYS A 175 12.62 -27.60 7.27
C LYS A 175 13.07 -28.29 5.98
N VAL A 176 13.13 -29.63 6.02
CA VAL A 176 13.55 -30.51 4.89
C VAL A 176 12.52 -30.52 3.73
N GLY A 177 11.32 -29.98 3.96
CA GLY A 177 10.28 -29.80 2.94
C GLY A 177 9.02 -29.15 3.53
N PHE A 178 8.07 -28.79 2.68
CA PHE A 178 6.73 -28.39 3.12
C PHE A 178 5.88 -29.64 3.35
N ASN A 179 5.20 -29.71 4.50
CA ASN A 179 4.15 -30.70 4.71
C ASN A 179 2.90 -30.31 3.89
N GLU A 180 1.99 -31.23 3.56
CA GLU A 180 0.78 -30.91 2.76
C GLU A 180 -0.01 -29.73 3.34
N TYR A 181 -0.12 -29.66 4.66
CA TYR A 181 -0.74 -28.54 5.37
C TYR A 181 0.01 -27.21 5.21
N ASP A 182 1.36 -27.24 5.18
CA ASP A 182 2.17 -26.05 4.96
C ASP A 182 2.07 -25.58 3.49
N VAL A 183 1.93 -26.51 2.54
CA VAL A 183 1.69 -26.21 1.12
C VAL A 183 0.34 -25.54 0.92
N ILE A 184 -0.73 -26.09 1.51
CA ILE A 184 -2.08 -25.52 1.44
C ILE A 184 -2.09 -24.10 2.03
N LYS A 185 -1.49 -23.91 3.21
CA LYS A 185 -1.36 -22.56 3.80
C LYS A 185 -0.60 -21.59 2.91
N ALA A 186 0.52 -22.03 2.30
CA ALA A 186 1.31 -21.18 1.43
C ALA A 186 0.54 -20.78 0.15
N GLN A 187 -0.18 -21.74 -0.46
CA GLN A 187 -1.03 -21.49 -1.64
C GLN A 187 -2.16 -20.51 -1.32
N THR A 188 -2.80 -20.66 -0.16
CA THR A 188 -3.87 -19.76 0.26
C THR A 188 -3.36 -18.35 0.52
N ILE A 189 -2.24 -18.20 1.25
CA ILE A 189 -1.66 -16.87 1.48
C ILE A 189 -1.25 -16.23 0.15
N ALA A 190 -0.74 -17.01 -0.81
CA ALA A 190 -0.45 -16.52 -2.16
C ALA A 190 -1.70 -16.03 -2.89
N ARG A 191 -2.84 -16.75 -2.79
CA ARG A 191 -4.12 -16.29 -3.36
C ARG A 191 -4.57 -14.97 -2.75
N HIS A 192 -4.39 -14.77 -1.45
CA HIS A 192 -4.77 -13.52 -0.78
C HIS A 192 -3.86 -12.36 -1.19
N ARG A 193 -2.58 -12.61 -1.44
CA ARG A 193 -1.65 -11.58 -1.96
C ARG A 193 -2.08 -11.02 -3.31
N ILE A 194 -2.79 -11.79 -4.12
CA ILE A 194 -3.34 -11.30 -5.39
C ILE A 194 -4.22 -10.06 -5.15
N ASN A 195 -4.93 -9.95 -4.03
CA ASN A 195 -5.81 -8.79 -3.77
C ASN A 195 -5.02 -7.51 -3.46
N VAL A 196 -3.92 -7.61 -2.70
CA VAL A 196 -3.04 -6.46 -2.48
C VAL A 196 -2.25 -6.11 -3.74
N GLU A 197 -1.78 -7.10 -4.50
CA GLU A 197 -1.14 -6.89 -5.80
C GLU A 197 -2.08 -6.19 -6.80
N ARG A 198 -3.37 -6.57 -6.80
CA ARG A 198 -4.41 -5.90 -7.60
C ARG A 198 -4.61 -4.45 -7.19
N ALA A 199 -4.65 -4.16 -5.88
CA ALA A 199 -4.73 -2.79 -5.39
C ALA A 199 -3.51 -1.95 -5.82
N ILE A 200 -2.30 -2.51 -5.69
CA ILE A 200 -1.07 -1.90 -6.18
C ILE A 200 -1.12 -1.69 -7.70
N CYS A 201 -1.65 -2.65 -8.46
CA CYS A 201 -1.85 -2.51 -9.91
C CYS A 201 -2.77 -1.34 -10.25
N LYS A 202 -3.86 -1.12 -9.48
CA LYS A 202 -4.73 0.05 -9.67
C LYS A 202 -3.96 1.35 -9.46
N ILE A 203 -3.13 1.43 -8.43
CA ILE A 203 -2.30 2.61 -8.17
C ILE A 203 -1.27 2.81 -9.29
N ARG A 204 -0.68 1.73 -9.82
CA ARG A 204 0.29 1.81 -10.93
C ARG A 204 -0.34 2.22 -12.27
N ARG A 205 -1.67 2.28 -12.39
CA ARG A 205 -2.35 2.86 -13.57
C ARG A 205 -2.15 4.37 -13.67
N PHE A 206 -1.88 5.06 -12.56
CA PHE A 206 -1.52 6.47 -12.62
C PHE A 206 -0.15 6.61 -13.27
N ARG A 207 -0.09 7.31 -14.41
CA ARG A 207 1.12 7.47 -15.24
C ARG A 207 2.34 7.91 -14.43
N ILE A 208 2.11 8.75 -13.40
CA ILE A 208 3.13 9.26 -12.49
C ILE A 208 3.94 8.17 -11.78
N PHE A 209 3.32 7.03 -11.42
CA PHE A 209 3.98 5.92 -10.73
C PHE A 209 4.51 4.85 -11.69
N ASN A 210 4.19 4.95 -12.98
CA ASN A 210 4.76 4.09 -14.02
C ASN A 210 6.03 4.70 -14.65
N SER A 211 6.23 6.01 -14.48
CA SER A 211 7.44 6.73 -14.89
C SER A 211 8.42 6.94 -13.73
N ILE A 212 9.65 7.33 -14.06
CA ILE A 212 10.61 7.81 -13.07
C ILE A 212 10.10 9.15 -12.52
N ILE A 213 9.86 9.21 -11.22
CA ILE A 213 9.38 10.43 -10.56
C ILE A 213 10.54 11.44 -10.45
N PRO A 214 10.39 12.66 -10.98
CA PRO A 214 11.44 13.68 -10.91
C PRO A 214 11.59 14.24 -9.48
N ILE A 215 12.81 14.64 -9.13
CA ILE A 215 13.14 15.17 -7.78
C ILE A 215 12.34 16.44 -7.46
N SER A 216 11.99 17.23 -8.48
CA SER A 216 11.17 18.44 -8.33
C SER A 216 9.80 18.18 -7.69
N MET A 217 9.31 16.94 -7.73
CA MET A 217 8.00 16.55 -7.17
C MET A 217 8.07 16.06 -5.73
N PHE A 218 9.26 15.91 -5.14
CA PHE A 218 9.43 15.34 -3.80
C PHE A 218 8.70 16.16 -2.72
N GLY A 219 8.55 17.48 -2.91
CA GLY A 219 7.83 18.33 -1.97
C GLY A 219 6.34 18.01 -1.82
N ILE A 220 5.72 17.35 -2.80
CA ILE A 220 4.30 16.99 -2.81
C ILE A 220 4.04 15.48 -3.02
N ILE A 221 5.10 14.66 -3.09
CA ILE A 221 4.97 13.27 -3.51
C ILE A 221 4.12 12.44 -2.55
N ASN A 222 4.15 12.76 -1.25
CA ASN A 222 3.32 12.10 -0.25
C ASN A 222 1.83 12.41 -0.46
N GLN A 223 1.48 13.66 -0.77
CA GLN A 223 0.09 14.03 -1.05
C GLN A 223 -0.40 13.36 -2.33
N ILE A 224 0.42 13.35 -3.38
CA ILE A 224 0.11 12.65 -4.65
C ILE A 224 -0.12 11.16 -4.38
N TRP A 225 0.79 10.54 -3.63
CA TRP A 225 0.72 9.14 -3.26
C TRP A 225 -0.57 8.80 -2.52
N THR A 226 -0.88 9.53 -1.45
CA THR A 226 -2.09 9.33 -0.67
C THR A 226 -3.35 9.55 -1.53
N VAL A 227 -3.42 10.64 -2.28
CA VAL A 227 -4.59 10.93 -3.14
C VAL A 227 -4.79 9.82 -4.17
N ALA A 228 -3.72 9.35 -4.81
CA ALA A 228 -3.83 8.27 -5.79
C ALA A 228 -4.32 6.96 -5.17
N CYS A 229 -3.79 6.59 -4.00
CA CYS A 229 -4.25 5.40 -3.28
C CYS A 229 -5.74 5.51 -2.91
N LEU A 230 -6.16 6.66 -2.39
CA LEU A 230 -7.56 6.90 -2.01
C LEU A 230 -8.48 6.89 -3.24
N LEU A 231 -8.05 7.50 -4.35
CA LEU A 231 -8.78 7.46 -5.62
C LEU A 231 -8.89 6.05 -6.20
N SER A 232 -7.91 5.18 -5.97
CA SER A 232 -7.97 3.77 -6.41
C SER A 232 -9.10 2.97 -5.77
N ASN A 233 -9.62 3.39 -4.62
CA ASN A 233 -10.81 2.76 -4.01
C ASN A 233 -12.09 3.04 -4.80
N PHE A 234 -12.17 4.17 -5.50
CA PHE A 234 -13.32 4.54 -6.34
C PHE A 234 -13.22 3.97 -7.76
N GLN A 235 -12.12 3.30 -8.09
CA GLN A 235 -11.95 2.65 -9.38
C GLN A 235 -12.60 1.27 -9.36
N ASN A 236 -13.40 0.97 -10.39
CA ASN A 236 -13.99 -0.35 -10.62
C ASN A 236 -12.96 -1.47 -10.47
N SER A 237 -13.43 -2.62 -9.98
CA SER A 237 -12.63 -3.84 -9.93
C SER A 237 -11.98 -4.10 -11.30
N VAL A 238 -10.74 -4.59 -11.29
CA VAL A 238 -9.98 -4.92 -12.52
C VAL A 238 -10.67 -6.05 -13.31
N LEU A 239 -11.64 -6.75 -12.70
CA LEU A 239 -12.51 -7.71 -13.35
C LEU A 239 -13.97 -7.30 -13.12
N ASN A 240 -14.58 -6.73 -14.15
CA ASN A 240 -16.02 -6.78 -14.43
C ASN A 240 -16.17 -6.79 -15.96
N ALA A 241 -15.79 -7.93 -16.53
CA ALA A 241 -16.09 -8.46 -17.86
C ALA A 241 -15.41 -9.84 -17.81
N GLU A 242 -16.06 -10.99 -17.66
CA GLU A 242 -17.38 -11.46 -18.05
C GLU A 242 -17.83 -12.47 -16.97
N MET A 243 -19.14 -12.54 -16.71
CA MET A 243 -19.92 -13.64 -16.11
C MET A 243 -21.16 -13.03 -15.43
N THR A 244 -22.00 -12.37 -16.22
CA THR A 244 -23.43 -12.26 -15.94
C THR A 244 -24.14 -12.49 -17.26
N GLU A 245 -24.88 -13.60 -17.28
CA GLU A 245 -25.82 -14.13 -18.30
C GLU A 245 -25.25 -14.72 -19.59
#